data_AF-A0A955FH50-F1
#
_entry.id   AF-A0A955FH50-F1
#
_cell.length_a   1.000
_cell.length_b   1.000
_cell.length_c   1.000
_cell.angle_alpha   90.00
_cell.angle_beta   90.00
_cell.angle_gamma   90.00
#
_symmetry.space_group_name_H-M   'P 1'
#
loop_
_entity.id
_entity.type
_entity.pdbx_description
1 polymer ?
#
loop_
_entity_poly.entity_id
_entity_poly.type
_entity_poly.pdbx_seq_one_letter_code
_entity_poly.pdbx_strand_id
1 'polypeptide(L)'
;KENNIGRFNANGTPYNVPGGKLAGQIIWDVAQEYGINPQVLIVMLQKEQGLITDNWPWKVQYQKAMGYACPDTAPCDTQYYGFYNQVSSAAWQLKRYIALPYKYNFQVGVTRYIQYNPNAACGGSQVYLENAATAALYNYTPYQPNAGALANMYGTADCGAYGNRNFWRYFNDWFGSTHINFYNFSQARWMQLNKDTYKINVNNLMQIDDKLLAGRQIKFVSKVYFNDEWCYRTEHDVLNFLPKCIPASDVSELVIAYEPLSELEKMKAIVQPTYKVGLRTDNLEQYIEKEKQIVLDSKVTIGATTYYVTKHDRQNNIEWGIKAMRTRETSVYEAIPDTYYRINQELSKVIPLSNTPVDTAINSGSDILFSSRTQKDGIWYYRTKHDTAKNFDKAIPEDMITMIVYEPLATPRWLVLNANAYKVNPYTNTQADMQLQKGLQILYATKVSINGKLYLRTKYDTQNNYITAIPAEYINDIAYEPMLYPRQLVTKTQTIKVIPNTEQPTGQIIPAGTSMKYVSKIIINGITYLRTDTDSQSNKNEAIRYDILE
;
A
#
# COMPACT_ATOMS: atom_id res chain seq x y z
N LYS A 1 35.02 -39.78 40.70
CA LYS A 1 34.53 -40.87 39.82
C LYS A 1 33.83 -41.86 40.71
N GLU A 2 32.64 -42.32 40.33
CA GLU A 2 31.96 -43.38 41.07
C GLU A 2 32.27 -44.72 40.42
N ASN A 3 32.78 -45.65 41.22
CA ASN A 3 33.04 -47.04 40.82
C ASN A 3 31.73 -47.83 40.96
N ASN A 4 31.58 -48.92 40.18
CA ASN A 4 30.33 -49.64 39.79
C ASN A 4 29.38 -50.17 40.90
N ILE A 5 29.33 -49.59 42.08
CA ILE A 5 28.43 -49.99 43.16
C ILE A 5 27.02 -49.49 42.81
N GLY A 6 26.10 -50.43 42.55
CA GLY A 6 24.67 -50.14 42.36
C GLY A 6 24.16 -50.08 40.91
N ARG A 7 24.99 -50.33 39.90
CA ARG A 7 24.50 -50.38 38.51
C ARG A 7 24.10 -51.79 38.12
N PHE A 8 22.88 -51.96 37.66
CA PHE A 8 22.39 -53.19 37.07
C PHE A 8 21.85 -52.92 35.66
N ASN A 9 22.12 -53.82 34.72
CA ASN A 9 21.43 -53.91 33.43
C ASN A 9 19.91 -54.07 33.66
N ALA A 10 19.10 -53.83 32.65
CA ALA A 10 17.64 -54.05 32.71
C ALA A 10 17.24 -55.46 33.17
N ASN A 11 18.14 -56.44 33.04
CA ASN A 11 17.99 -57.82 33.51
C ASN A 11 18.53 -58.08 34.93
N GLY A 12 18.88 -57.03 35.69
CA GLY A 12 19.34 -57.15 37.07
C GLY A 12 20.79 -57.60 37.24
N THR A 13 21.60 -57.65 36.18
CA THR A 13 23.04 -58.03 36.27
C THR A 13 23.95 -56.81 36.44
N PRO A 14 25.04 -56.87 37.23
CA PRO A 14 25.92 -55.72 37.43
C PRO A 14 26.48 -55.13 36.13
N TYR A 15 26.35 -53.82 35.93
CA TYR A 15 26.88 -53.12 34.77
C TYR A 15 28.35 -52.72 34.99
N ASN A 16 29.26 -53.32 34.24
CA ASN A 16 30.70 -53.19 34.46
C ASN A 16 31.32 -52.17 33.48
N VAL A 17 31.65 -50.96 33.97
CA VAL A 17 32.44 -49.97 33.22
C VAL A 17 33.85 -49.90 33.80
N PRO A 18 34.90 -50.27 33.04
CA PRO A 18 36.29 -50.10 33.46
C PRO A 18 36.59 -48.62 33.77
N GLY A 19 37.06 -48.32 34.99
CA GLY A 19 37.52 -46.98 35.39
C GLY A 19 36.49 -46.03 36.03
N GLY A 20 35.23 -46.47 36.21
CA GLY A 20 34.15 -45.67 36.81
C GLY A 20 33.64 -44.52 35.92
N LYS A 21 32.44 -43.98 36.18
CA LYS A 21 31.93 -42.80 35.43
C LYS A 21 32.19 -41.49 36.18
N LEU A 22 32.41 -40.42 35.41
CA LEU A 22 32.44 -39.05 35.92
C LEU A 22 31.02 -38.63 36.36
N ALA A 23 30.92 -37.76 37.37
CA ALA A 23 29.65 -37.25 37.85
C ALA A 23 28.85 -36.56 36.74
N GLY A 24 29.52 -35.75 35.91
CA GLY A 24 28.90 -35.12 34.74
C GLY A 24 28.34 -36.13 33.73
N GLN A 25 29.05 -37.23 33.49
CA GLN A 25 28.55 -38.30 32.61
C GLN A 25 27.34 -39.00 33.22
N ILE A 26 27.32 -39.23 34.53
CA ILE A 26 26.17 -39.81 35.24
C ILE A 26 24.95 -38.89 35.10
N ILE A 27 25.13 -37.59 35.34
CA ILE A 27 24.06 -36.60 35.18
C ILE A 27 23.53 -36.60 33.75
N TRP A 28 24.41 -36.61 32.75
CA TRP A 28 24.04 -36.64 31.34
C TRP A 28 23.25 -37.91 30.99
N ASP A 29 23.78 -39.09 31.32
CA ASP A 29 23.15 -40.37 31.00
C ASP A 29 21.76 -40.48 31.63
N VAL A 30 21.62 -40.12 32.91
CA VAL A 30 20.34 -40.14 33.63
C VAL A 30 19.36 -39.12 33.04
N ALA A 31 19.84 -37.93 32.68
CA ALA A 31 19.03 -36.91 32.03
C ALA A 31 18.45 -37.41 30.70
N GLN A 32 19.25 -38.11 29.88
CA GLN A 32 18.78 -38.72 28.63
C GLN A 32 17.80 -39.87 28.89
N GLU A 33 18.10 -40.77 29.83
CA GLU A 33 17.26 -41.93 30.16
C GLU A 33 15.85 -41.52 30.60
N TYR A 34 15.74 -40.52 31.48
CA TYR A 34 14.46 -40.08 32.02
C TYR A 34 13.85 -38.90 31.24
N GLY A 35 14.55 -38.32 30.27
CA GLY A 35 14.11 -37.11 29.57
C GLY A 35 13.88 -35.95 30.54
N ILE A 36 14.91 -35.62 31.34
CA ILE A 36 14.94 -34.49 32.28
C ILE A 36 16.02 -33.52 31.83
N ASN A 37 15.76 -32.21 31.93
CA ASN A 37 16.78 -31.20 31.69
C ASN A 37 17.97 -31.41 32.68
N PRO A 38 19.20 -31.69 32.23
CA PRO A 38 20.34 -31.93 33.11
C PRO A 38 20.64 -30.76 34.06
N GLN A 39 20.27 -29.53 33.68
CA GLN A 39 20.37 -28.34 34.55
C GLN A 39 19.53 -28.49 35.82
N VAL A 40 18.36 -29.15 35.75
CA VAL A 40 17.51 -29.43 36.91
C VAL A 40 18.25 -30.35 37.90
N LEU A 41 18.92 -31.40 37.39
CA LEU A 41 19.66 -32.33 38.24
C LEU A 41 20.86 -31.64 38.91
N ILE A 42 21.57 -30.77 38.18
CA ILE A 42 22.67 -29.96 38.73
C ILE A 42 22.18 -29.04 39.85
N VAL A 43 21.05 -28.35 39.65
CA VAL A 43 20.48 -27.46 40.67
C VAL A 43 19.98 -28.24 41.89
N MET A 44 19.40 -29.43 41.70
CA MET A 44 19.01 -30.29 42.81
C MET A 44 20.22 -30.75 43.64
N LEU A 45 21.31 -31.18 43.00
CA LEU A 45 22.55 -31.55 43.72
C LEU A 45 23.05 -30.42 44.63
N GLN A 46 22.96 -29.18 44.15
CA GLN A 46 23.31 -28.02 44.95
C GLN A 46 22.33 -27.75 46.08
N LYS A 47 21.04 -27.77 45.77
CA LYS A 47 19.98 -27.50 46.74
C LYS A 47 20.01 -28.51 47.89
N GLU A 48 20.22 -29.80 47.58
CA GLU A 48 20.08 -30.88 48.54
C GLU A 48 21.33 -31.11 49.38
N GLN A 49 22.53 -30.97 48.82
CA GLN A 49 23.80 -31.27 49.53
C GLN A 49 24.91 -30.24 49.33
N GLY A 50 24.66 -29.12 48.63
CA GLY A 50 25.69 -28.11 48.34
C GLY A 50 26.81 -28.60 47.41
N LEU A 51 26.60 -29.74 46.75
CA LEU A 51 27.67 -30.52 46.10
C LEU A 51 28.33 -29.83 44.90
N ILE A 52 27.68 -28.85 44.26
CA ILE A 52 28.22 -28.22 43.05
C ILE A 52 29.27 -27.16 43.41
N THR A 53 29.08 -26.44 44.51
CA THR A 53 29.99 -25.37 44.94
C THR A 53 30.97 -25.81 46.03
N ASP A 54 30.76 -26.97 46.64
CA ASP A 54 31.64 -27.53 47.67
C ASP A 54 32.95 -28.05 47.03
N ASN A 55 34.08 -27.45 47.43
CA ASN A 55 35.40 -27.84 46.96
C ASN A 55 36.03 -28.97 47.79
N TRP A 56 35.40 -29.38 48.89
CA TRP A 56 35.84 -30.50 49.73
C TRP A 56 34.65 -31.35 50.23
N PRO A 57 33.88 -31.97 49.32
CA PRO A 57 32.69 -32.73 49.68
C PRO A 57 33.04 -34.03 50.42
N TRP A 58 32.31 -34.29 51.50
CA TRP A 58 32.47 -35.50 52.30
C TRP A 58 31.79 -36.70 51.65
N LYS A 59 32.27 -37.90 51.97
CA LYS A 59 31.70 -39.17 51.45
C LYS A 59 30.18 -39.27 51.64
N VAL A 60 29.67 -38.77 52.77
CA VAL A 60 28.23 -38.81 53.09
C VAL A 60 27.39 -37.94 52.15
N GLN A 61 27.92 -36.81 51.67
CA GLN A 61 27.21 -35.96 50.70
C GLN A 61 27.00 -36.72 49.38
N TYR A 62 27.99 -37.49 48.92
CA TYR A 62 27.82 -38.34 47.74
C TYR A 62 26.84 -39.49 47.96
N GLN A 63 26.81 -40.07 49.16
CA GLN A 63 25.86 -41.14 49.49
C GLN A 63 24.40 -40.66 49.48
N LYS A 64 24.17 -39.37 49.77
CA LYS A 64 22.84 -38.76 49.93
C LYS A 64 22.64 -37.56 48.99
N ALA A 65 23.29 -37.59 47.83
CA ALA A 65 23.50 -36.45 46.93
C ALA A 65 22.24 -35.66 46.54
N MET A 66 21.08 -36.33 46.49
CA MET A 66 19.81 -35.74 46.09
C MET A 66 18.77 -35.75 47.22
N GLY A 67 19.15 -36.17 48.44
CA GLY A 67 18.20 -36.37 49.55
C GLY A 67 17.12 -37.44 49.27
N TYR A 68 17.32 -38.30 48.27
CA TYR A 68 16.32 -39.32 47.92
C TYR A 68 16.27 -40.42 48.98
N ALA A 69 15.05 -40.77 49.42
CA ALA A 69 14.78 -41.72 50.50
C ALA A 69 15.43 -41.34 51.85
N CYS A 70 15.57 -40.04 52.11
CA CYS A 70 16.05 -39.46 53.37
C CYS A 70 14.91 -38.71 54.09
N PRO A 71 14.03 -39.39 54.84
CA PRO A 71 12.99 -38.72 55.60
C PRO A 71 13.59 -37.92 56.78
N ASP A 72 12.98 -36.79 57.13
CA ASP A 72 13.45 -35.94 58.24
C ASP A 72 13.36 -36.63 59.62
N THR A 73 12.52 -37.67 59.74
CA THR A 73 12.21 -38.37 61.00
C THR A 73 12.82 -39.76 61.13
N ALA A 74 13.59 -40.22 60.13
CA ALA A 74 14.23 -41.55 60.17
C ALA A 74 15.56 -41.57 59.39
N PRO A 75 16.44 -42.55 59.63
CA PRO A 75 17.64 -42.71 58.82
C PRO A 75 17.32 -42.88 57.33
N CYS A 76 18.16 -42.31 56.46
CA CYS A 76 18.03 -42.53 55.02
C CYS A 76 18.16 -44.02 54.67
N ASP A 77 17.34 -44.48 53.74
CA ASP A 77 17.38 -45.86 53.25
C ASP A 77 18.72 -46.14 52.53
N THR A 78 19.47 -47.08 53.11
CA THR A 78 20.81 -47.46 52.64
C THR A 78 20.82 -48.07 51.24
N GLN A 79 19.69 -48.60 50.75
CA GLN A 79 19.56 -49.14 49.40
C GLN A 79 19.84 -48.07 48.33
N TYR A 80 19.53 -46.80 48.61
CA TYR A 80 19.69 -45.71 47.65
C TYR A 80 21.00 -44.95 47.82
N TYR A 81 21.94 -45.44 48.65
CA TYR A 81 23.23 -44.79 48.81
C TYR A 81 24.08 -44.88 47.54
N GLY A 82 24.80 -43.80 47.26
CA GLY A 82 25.67 -43.65 46.08
C GLY A 82 25.19 -42.53 45.18
N PHE A 83 26.12 -41.84 44.53
CA PHE A 83 25.83 -40.66 43.73
C PHE A 83 24.93 -41.03 42.54
N TYR A 84 25.22 -42.14 41.85
CA TYR A 84 24.40 -42.67 40.77
C TYR A 84 23.00 -43.03 41.24
N ASN A 85 22.88 -43.79 42.34
CA ASN A 85 21.58 -44.21 42.87
C ASN A 85 20.74 -43.00 43.26
N GLN A 86 21.34 -41.99 43.89
CA GLN A 86 20.67 -40.74 44.26
C GLN A 86 20.21 -39.96 43.04
N VAL A 87 21.09 -39.73 42.05
CA VAL A 87 20.76 -38.96 40.82
C VAL A 87 19.71 -39.69 39.98
N SER A 88 19.87 -41.00 39.77
CA SER A 88 18.93 -41.83 39.01
C SER A 88 17.57 -41.93 39.71
N SER A 89 17.54 -42.16 41.03
CA SER A 89 16.27 -42.31 41.75
C SER A 89 15.52 -40.99 41.87
N ALA A 90 16.23 -39.87 42.07
CA ALA A 90 15.62 -38.55 42.04
C ALA A 90 15.02 -38.24 40.65
N ALA A 91 15.75 -38.51 39.57
CA ALA A 91 15.26 -38.34 38.20
C ALA A 91 14.03 -39.21 37.92
N TRP A 92 14.10 -40.49 38.25
CA TRP A 92 12.96 -41.41 38.18
C TRP A 92 11.75 -40.89 38.96
N GLN A 93 11.97 -40.40 40.18
CA GLN A 93 10.90 -39.90 41.04
C GLN A 93 10.23 -38.65 40.47
N LEU A 94 11.01 -37.71 39.91
CA LEU A 94 10.45 -36.55 39.21
C LEU A 94 9.56 -36.97 38.04
N LYS A 95 9.99 -37.93 37.21
CA LYS A 95 9.14 -38.46 36.13
C LYS A 95 7.92 -39.19 36.66
N ARG A 96 8.04 -39.90 37.78
CA ARG A 96 6.92 -40.59 38.41
C ARG A 96 5.84 -39.63 38.91
N TYR A 97 6.23 -38.48 39.48
CA TYR A 97 5.25 -37.44 39.87
C TYR A 97 4.42 -36.96 38.69
N ILE A 98 5.04 -36.87 37.51
CA ILE A 98 4.39 -36.44 36.27
C ILE A 98 3.53 -37.56 35.66
N ALA A 99 4.03 -38.80 35.67
CA ALA A 99 3.35 -39.94 35.06
C ALA A 99 2.15 -40.44 35.89
N LEU A 100 2.24 -40.34 37.23
CA LEU A 100 1.23 -40.84 38.17
C LEU A 100 0.80 -39.76 39.18
N PRO A 101 0.30 -38.59 38.73
CA PRO A 101 0.06 -37.44 39.61
C PRO A 101 -0.99 -37.74 40.70
N TYR A 102 -1.95 -38.61 40.40
CA TYR A 102 -3.01 -39.03 41.33
C TYR A 102 -2.50 -39.78 42.58
N LYS A 103 -1.24 -40.23 42.59
CA LYS A 103 -0.63 -40.88 43.77
C LYS A 103 0.00 -39.89 44.76
N TYR A 104 -0.04 -38.59 44.46
CA TYR A 104 0.70 -37.57 45.21
C TYR A 104 -0.18 -36.38 45.59
N ASN A 105 0.24 -35.66 46.64
CA ASN A 105 -0.54 -34.60 47.27
C ASN A 105 -0.59 -33.32 46.42
N PHE A 106 0.50 -33.00 45.73
CA PHE A 106 0.61 -31.83 44.85
C PHE A 106 0.41 -32.26 43.40
N GLN A 107 -0.62 -31.73 42.74
CA GLN A 107 -1.04 -32.11 41.39
C GLN A 107 -1.09 -30.88 40.49
N VAL A 108 -1.00 -31.08 39.18
CA VAL A 108 -1.08 -29.98 38.20
C VAL A 108 -2.51 -29.44 38.12
N GLY A 109 -2.66 -28.12 37.97
CA GLY A 109 -3.93 -27.46 37.72
C GLY A 109 -4.82 -27.30 38.95
N VAL A 110 -4.30 -27.56 40.15
CA VAL A 110 -5.06 -27.44 41.39
C VAL A 110 -4.39 -26.48 42.37
N THR A 111 -5.21 -25.83 43.20
CA THR A 111 -4.75 -25.05 44.35
C THR A 111 -4.59 -25.97 45.55
N ARG A 112 -3.48 -25.82 46.28
CA ARG A 112 -3.19 -26.56 47.52
C ARG A 112 -2.70 -25.61 48.60
N TYR A 113 -3.09 -25.91 49.84
CA TYR A 113 -2.48 -25.28 51.01
C TYR A 113 -1.09 -25.86 51.19
N ILE A 114 -0.06 -25.01 51.15
CA ILE A 114 1.34 -25.42 51.33
C ILE A 114 1.91 -24.66 52.53
N GLN A 115 2.53 -25.37 53.47
CA GLN A 115 3.09 -24.76 54.67
C GLN A 115 4.39 -24.00 54.38
N TYR A 116 4.67 -22.98 55.19
CA TYR A 116 5.94 -22.24 55.13
C TYR A 116 7.08 -22.96 55.86
N ASN A 117 6.75 -23.91 56.75
CA ASN A 117 7.70 -24.63 57.60
C ASN A 117 7.08 -25.97 58.06
N PRO A 118 7.89 -26.98 58.40
CA PRO A 118 7.39 -28.18 59.11
C PRO A 118 6.62 -27.86 60.39
N ASN A 119 6.98 -26.79 61.10
CA ASN A 119 6.21 -26.29 62.23
C ASN A 119 4.91 -25.63 61.74
N ALA A 120 3.77 -26.28 62.00
CA ALA A 120 2.45 -25.79 61.60
C ALA A 120 2.10 -24.39 62.14
N ALA A 121 2.70 -23.96 63.27
CA ALA A 121 2.48 -22.62 63.82
C ALA A 121 2.99 -21.49 62.90
N CYS A 122 3.92 -21.79 61.99
CA CYS A 122 4.41 -20.86 60.98
C CYS A 122 3.39 -20.57 59.86
N GLY A 123 2.29 -21.33 59.80
CA GLY A 123 1.25 -21.16 58.79
C GLY A 123 1.67 -21.57 57.38
N GLY A 124 0.96 -21.02 56.40
CA GLY A 124 1.02 -21.39 54.99
C GLY A 124 0.01 -20.60 54.18
N SER A 125 -0.01 -20.81 52.88
CA SER A 125 -0.97 -20.18 51.97
C SER A 125 -1.39 -21.11 50.83
N GLN A 126 -2.39 -20.68 50.08
CA GLN A 126 -2.89 -21.40 48.90
C GLN A 126 -1.99 -21.10 47.70
N VAL A 127 -1.43 -22.15 47.11
CA VAL A 127 -0.57 -22.07 45.91
C VAL A 127 -1.25 -22.81 44.77
N TYR A 128 -1.39 -22.14 43.62
CA TYR A 128 -1.84 -22.77 42.39
C TYR A 128 -0.66 -23.46 41.69
N LEU A 129 -0.78 -24.76 41.46
CA LEU A 129 0.26 -25.57 40.84
C LEU A 129 0.06 -25.59 39.32
N GLU A 130 0.55 -24.54 38.65
CA GLU A 130 0.28 -24.29 37.22
C GLU A 130 0.75 -25.40 36.28
N ASN A 131 1.92 -26.01 36.57
CA ASN A 131 2.52 -27.01 35.68
C ASN A 131 3.14 -28.19 36.44
N ALA A 132 3.51 -29.21 35.67
CA ALA A 132 4.08 -30.46 36.16
C ALA A 132 5.41 -30.28 36.90
N ALA A 133 6.23 -29.31 36.51
CA ALA A 133 7.50 -29.03 37.18
C ALA A 133 7.25 -28.45 38.59
N THR A 134 6.34 -27.47 38.71
CA THR A 134 5.96 -26.90 40.01
C THR A 134 5.38 -27.97 40.94
N ALA A 135 4.47 -28.82 40.45
CA ALA A 135 3.92 -29.92 41.24
C ALA A 135 5.00 -30.93 41.67
N ALA A 136 5.93 -31.29 40.78
CA ALA A 136 7.02 -32.20 41.08
C ALA A 136 7.98 -31.65 42.14
N LEU A 137 8.32 -30.35 42.07
CA LEU A 137 9.16 -29.68 43.08
C LEU A 137 8.51 -29.68 44.47
N TYR A 138 7.20 -29.39 44.56
CA TYR A 138 6.49 -29.45 45.83
C TYR A 138 6.29 -30.88 46.36
N ASN A 139 6.12 -31.88 45.49
CA ASN A 139 6.13 -33.28 45.94
C ASN A 139 7.51 -33.72 46.45
N TYR A 140 8.59 -33.18 45.88
CA TYR A 140 9.95 -33.47 46.33
C TYR A 140 10.31 -32.72 47.62
N THR A 141 9.82 -31.49 47.77
CA THR A 141 10.09 -30.64 48.94
C THR A 141 8.81 -29.87 49.32
N PRO A 142 8.02 -30.35 50.29
CA PRO A 142 6.63 -29.96 50.51
C PRO A 142 6.46 -28.65 51.32
N TYR A 143 7.32 -27.66 51.08
CA TYR A 143 7.25 -26.35 51.75
C TYR A 143 7.49 -25.20 50.77
N GLN A 144 6.72 -24.12 50.92
CA GLN A 144 6.85 -22.91 50.13
C GLN A 144 7.58 -21.80 50.91
N PRO A 145 8.31 -20.88 50.25
CA PRO A 145 8.90 -19.74 50.93
C PRO A 145 7.81 -18.80 51.46
N ASN A 146 8.05 -18.18 52.61
CA ASN A 146 7.22 -17.08 53.11
C ASN A 146 7.71 -15.74 52.57
N ALA A 147 6.98 -14.66 52.86
CA ALA A 147 7.33 -13.31 52.42
C ALA A 147 8.74 -12.88 52.84
N GLY A 148 9.19 -13.23 54.06
CA GLY A 148 10.53 -12.93 54.53
C GLY A 148 11.63 -13.66 53.75
N ALA A 149 11.42 -14.94 53.44
CA ALA A 149 12.34 -15.74 52.64
C ALA A 149 12.43 -15.25 51.19
N LEU A 150 11.34 -14.70 50.63
CA LEU A 150 11.32 -14.07 49.31
C LEU A 150 11.99 -12.69 49.32
N ALA A 151 11.78 -11.89 50.36
CA ALA A 151 12.44 -10.58 50.52
C ALA A 151 13.95 -10.71 50.74
N ASN A 152 14.41 -11.78 51.39
CA ASN A 152 15.81 -12.09 51.59
C ASN A 152 16.25 -13.32 50.77
N MET A 153 16.33 -13.15 49.45
CA MET A 153 16.55 -14.25 48.49
C MET A 153 17.81 -15.09 48.76
N TYR A 154 18.87 -14.48 49.31
CA TYR A 154 20.15 -15.15 49.59
C TYR A 154 20.33 -15.57 51.04
N GLY A 155 19.53 -15.04 51.96
CA GLY A 155 19.63 -15.33 53.39
C GLY A 155 18.49 -16.18 53.93
N THR A 156 18.35 -16.14 55.25
CA THR A 156 17.33 -16.83 56.03
C THR A 156 16.24 -15.87 56.48
N ALA A 157 15.08 -16.42 56.85
CA ALA A 157 13.98 -15.71 57.44
C ALA A 157 13.30 -16.57 58.51
N ASP A 158 12.71 -15.93 59.52
CA ASP A 158 11.93 -16.64 60.52
C ASP A 158 10.75 -17.36 59.84
N CYS A 159 10.48 -18.60 60.29
CA CYS A 159 9.48 -19.48 59.69
C CYS A 159 9.61 -19.72 58.16
N GLY A 160 10.75 -19.43 57.54
CA GLY A 160 10.94 -19.53 56.10
C GLY A 160 11.42 -20.92 55.64
N ALA A 161 10.88 -21.42 54.52
CA ALA A 161 11.43 -22.56 53.79
C ALA A 161 12.23 -22.12 52.56
N TYR A 162 13.35 -22.81 52.32
CA TYR A 162 14.33 -22.40 51.32
C TYR A 162 14.45 -23.34 50.13
N GLY A 163 13.97 -24.58 50.22
CA GLY A 163 14.23 -25.58 49.18
C GLY A 163 13.77 -25.15 47.79
N ASN A 164 12.47 -24.94 47.58
CA ASN A 164 11.94 -24.54 46.28
C ASN A 164 12.38 -23.13 45.87
N ARG A 165 12.57 -22.22 46.84
CA ARG A 165 13.16 -20.89 46.60
C ARG A 165 14.59 -21.00 46.05
N ASN A 166 15.43 -21.79 46.70
CA ASN A 166 16.83 -21.99 46.33
C ASN A 166 16.92 -22.73 45.00
N PHE A 167 16.03 -23.69 44.72
CA PHE A 167 15.93 -24.30 43.39
C PHE A 167 15.73 -23.22 42.32
N TRP A 168 14.69 -22.40 42.47
CA TRP A 168 14.38 -21.34 41.52
C TRP A 168 15.54 -20.35 41.40
N ARG A 169 16.11 -19.90 42.52
CA ARG A 169 17.24 -18.97 42.55
C ARG A 169 18.47 -19.53 41.84
N TYR A 170 18.96 -20.71 42.23
CA TYR A 170 20.13 -21.32 41.60
C TYR A 170 19.92 -21.57 40.11
N PHE A 171 18.73 -22.01 39.71
CA PHE A 171 18.44 -22.20 38.30
C PHE A 171 18.54 -20.87 37.53
N ASN A 172 17.97 -19.79 38.07
CA ASN A 172 18.04 -18.47 37.43
C ASN A 172 19.46 -17.87 37.45
N ASP A 173 20.19 -18.01 38.56
CA ASP A 173 21.57 -17.50 38.68
C ASP A 173 22.52 -18.19 37.69
N TRP A 174 22.34 -19.50 37.46
CA TRP A 174 23.25 -20.29 36.64
C TRP A 174 22.84 -20.40 35.18
N PHE A 175 21.54 -20.40 34.90
CA PHE A 175 21.00 -20.70 33.57
C PHE A 175 20.03 -19.64 33.03
N GLY A 176 19.75 -18.60 33.81
CA GLY A 176 18.87 -17.50 33.41
C GLY A 176 17.38 -17.79 33.59
N SER A 177 16.56 -16.85 33.12
CA SER A 177 15.10 -16.89 33.24
C SER A 177 14.49 -18.06 32.47
N THR A 178 13.50 -18.71 33.08
CA THR A 178 12.67 -19.74 32.42
C THR A 178 11.47 -19.14 31.67
N HIS A 179 11.31 -17.81 31.68
CA HIS A 179 10.28 -17.11 30.92
C HIS A 179 10.77 -16.75 29.52
N ILE A 180 9.97 -17.11 28.51
CA ILE A 180 10.24 -16.81 27.11
C ILE A 180 9.49 -15.54 26.72
N ASN A 181 10.23 -14.51 26.31
CA ASN A 181 9.66 -13.24 25.86
C ASN A 181 9.70 -13.15 24.34
N PHE A 182 8.54 -12.84 23.75
CA PHE A 182 8.42 -12.57 22.31
C PHE A 182 8.44 -11.06 22.05
N TYR A 183 9.20 -10.65 21.03
CA TYR A 183 9.38 -9.27 20.63
C TYR A 183 8.97 -9.09 19.17
N ASN A 184 8.17 -8.08 18.86
CA ASN A 184 7.89 -7.74 17.47
C ASN A 184 9.15 -7.21 16.78
N PHE A 185 9.28 -7.45 15.48
CA PHE A 185 10.22 -6.69 14.67
C PHE A 185 9.77 -5.24 14.61
N SER A 186 10.74 -4.30 14.59
CA SER A 186 10.45 -2.89 14.32
C SER A 186 9.79 -2.70 12.95
N GLN A 187 10.19 -3.52 11.97
CA GLN A 187 9.54 -3.67 10.69
C GLN A 187 9.49 -5.15 10.32
N ALA A 188 8.28 -5.68 10.14
CA ALA A 188 8.09 -7.00 9.55
C ALA A 188 8.70 -7.04 8.16
N ARG A 189 9.38 -8.15 7.81
CA ARG A 189 10.10 -8.23 6.54
C ARG A 189 10.22 -9.64 5.98
N TRP A 190 10.29 -9.71 4.66
CA TRP A 190 10.65 -10.89 3.90
C TRP A 190 12.14 -11.16 4.01
N MET A 191 12.48 -12.41 4.28
CA MET A 191 13.84 -12.94 4.32
C MET A 191 13.84 -14.32 3.64
N GLN A 192 15.01 -14.93 3.48
CA GLN A 192 15.14 -16.26 2.86
C GLN A 192 15.98 -17.20 3.70
N LEU A 193 15.67 -18.50 3.63
CA LEU A 193 16.46 -19.53 4.30
C LEU A 193 17.80 -19.71 3.58
N ASN A 194 18.92 -19.63 4.32
CA ASN A 194 20.26 -19.79 3.75
C ASN A 194 20.71 -21.26 3.67
N LYS A 195 20.00 -22.16 4.36
CA LYS A 195 20.16 -23.62 4.32
C LYS A 195 18.83 -24.29 4.67
N ASP A 196 18.79 -25.61 4.50
CA ASP A 196 17.69 -26.42 4.97
C ASP A 196 17.57 -26.37 6.50
N THR A 197 16.37 -26.17 7.02
CA THR A 197 16.11 -26.05 8.47
C THR A 197 14.72 -26.55 8.87
N TYR A 198 14.38 -26.44 10.15
CA TYR A 198 13.10 -26.78 10.75
C TYR A 198 12.62 -25.63 11.65
N LYS A 199 11.33 -25.60 11.95
CA LYS A 199 10.87 -24.82 13.09
C LYS A 199 11.25 -25.57 14.38
N ILE A 200 11.62 -24.81 15.41
CA ILE A 200 11.94 -25.34 16.73
C ILE A 200 10.88 -24.86 17.71
N ASN A 201 10.39 -25.76 18.57
CA ASN A 201 9.54 -25.39 19.69
C ASN A 201 10.40 -24.81 20.82
N VAL A 202 10.15 -23.55 21.18
CA VAL A 202 10.97 -22.83 22.16
C VAL A 202 10.80 -23.33 23.59
N ASN A 203 9.75 -24.12 23.87
CA ASN A 203 9.52 -24.68 25.21
C ASN A 203 10.29 -25.97 25.46
N ASN A 204 10.63 -26.74 24.42
CA ASN A 204 11.18 -28.09 24.57
C ASN A 204 12.28 -28.47 23.57
N LEU A 205 12.76 -27.52 22.75
CA LEU A 205 13.85 -27.69 21.78
C LEU A 205 13.57 -28.69 20.64
N MET A 206 12.37 -29.26 20.57
CA MET A 206 12.06 -30.23 19.53
C MET A 206 11.91 -29.54 18.18
N GLN A 207 12.51 -30.15 17.14
CA GLN A 207 12.18 -29.84 15.76
C GLN A 207 10.72 -30.24 15.52
N ILE A 208 9.99 -29.32 14.91
CA ILE A 208 8.55 -29.44 14.65
C ILE A 208 8.25 -28.95 13.24
N ASP A 209 7.12 -29.42 12.70
CA ASP A 209 6.72 -29.27 11.31
C ASP A 209 7.67 -29.96 10.31
N ASP A 210 7.29 -29.91 9.03
CA ASP A 210 8.09 -30.42 7.94
C ASP A 210 9.35 -29.58 7.69
N LYS A 211 10.36 -30.24 7.11
CA LYS A 211 11.61 -29.63 6.70
C LYS A 211 11.37 -28.43 5.76
N LEU A 212 11.98 -27.30 6.08
CA LEU A 212 11.98 -26.10 5.26
C LEU A 212 13.25 -26.08 4.41
N LEU A 213 13.08 -26.01 3.08
CA LEU A 213 14.20 -26.05 2.14
C LEU A 213 14.91 -24.69 2.01
N ALA A 214 16.21 -24.73 1.76
CA ALA A 214 17.02 -23.55 1.44
C ALA A 214 16.40 -22.73 0.30
N GLY A 215 16.57 -21.41 0.34
CA GLY A 215 16.00 -20.46 -0.63
C GLY A 215 14.52 -20.13 -0.42
N ARG A 216 13.80 -20.85 0.46
CA ARG A 216 12.41 -20.52 0.79
C ARG A 216 12.31 -19.11 1.36
N GLN A 217 11.44 -18.30 0.78
CA GLN A 217 11.19 -16.93 1.21
C GLN A 217 10.05 -16.89 2.23
N ILE A 218 10.28 -16.22 3.35
CA ILE A 218 9.36 -16.21 4.50
C ILE A 218 9.29 -14.79 5.08
N LYS A 219 8.08 -14.31 5.39
CA LYS A 219 7.87 -13.06 6.12
C LYS A 219 7.96 -13.31 7.62
N PHE A 220 8.88 -12.61 8.27
CA PHE A 220 9.06 -12.66 9.72
C PHE A 220 8.51 -11.38 10.35
N VAL A 221 7.79 -11.54 11.47
CA VAL A 221 7.06 -10.43 12.13
C VAL A 221 7.44 -10.29 13.60
N SER A 222 7.91 -11.34 14.25
CA SER A 222 8.41 -11.29 15.63
C SER A 222 9.63 -12.19 15.81
N LYS A 223 10.31 -12.04 16.94
CA LYS A 223 11.52 -12.77 17.32
C LYS A 223 11.50 -13.10 18.81
N VAL A 224 12.29 -14.08 19.18
CA VAL A 224 12.52 -14.52 20.56
C VAL A 224 14.00 -14.78 20.74
N TYR A 225 14.57 -14.36 21.86
CA TYR A 225 15.94 -14.71 22.19
C TYR A 225 15.93 -15.99 23.02
N PHE A 226 16.57 -17.03 22.51
CA PHE A 226 16.48 -18.37 23.06
C PHE A 226 17.71 -19.19 22.63
N ASN A 227 18.26 -19.99 23.55
CA ASN A 227 19.43 -20.84 23.29
C ASN A 227 20.62 -20.07 22.68
N ASP A 228 20.95 -18.92 23.30
CA ASP A 228 22.02 -17.99 22.91
C ASP A 228 21.94 -17.44 21.47
N GLU A 229 20.75 -17.47 20.87
CA GLU A 229 20.52 -16.93 19.54
C GLU A 229 19.15 -16.23 19.44
N TRP A 230 19.03 -15.32 18.48
CA TRP A 230 17.70 -14.89 18.05
C TRP A 230 17.04 -15.98 17.21
N CYS A 231 15.73 -16.12 17.37
CA CYS A 231 14.92 -17.04 16.60
C CYS A 231 13.69 -16.29 16.08
N TYR A 232 13.42 -16.38 14.78
CA TYR A 232 12.43 -15.57 14.09
C TYR A 232 11.12 -16.31 13.89
N ARG A 233 10.02 -15.58 13.93
CA ARG A 233 8.67 -16.13 13.93
C ARG A 233 7.85 -15.55 12.78
N THR A 234 7.10 -16.42 12.14
CA THR A 234 6.19 -16.05 11.05
C THR A 234 4.90 -15.45 11.62
N GLU A 235 4.15 -14.74 10.78
CA GLU A 235 2.83 -14.20 11.16
C GLU A 235 1.88 -15.28 11.65
N HIS A 236 1.88 -16.44 10.99
CA HIS A 236 1.09 -17.60 11.42
C HIS A 236 1.44 -18.07 12.84
N ASP A 237 2.73 -18.08 13.20
CA ASP A 237 3.16 -18.50 14.54
C ASP A 237 2.69 -17.52 15.62
N VAL A 238 2.66 -16.23 15.29
CA VAL A 238 2.20 -15.17 16.21
C VAL A 238 0.68 -15.24 16.39
N LEU A 239 -0.07 -15.27 15.29
CA LEU A 239 -1.54 -15.24 15.31
C LEU A 239 -2.15 -16.47 16.01
N ASN A 240 -1.46 -17.62 15.94
CA ASN A 240 -1.93 -18.87 16.54
C ASN A 240 -1.25 -19.19 17.89
N PHE A 241 -0.53 -18.23 18.48
CA PHE A 241 0.16 -18.38 19.76
C PHE A 241 1.09 -19.61 19.82
N LEU A 242 1.67 -19.98 18.67
CA LEU A 242 2.53 -21.16 18.58
C LEU A 242 3.93 -20.80 19.10
N PRO A 243 4.46 -21.53 20.09
CA PRO A 243 5.79 -21.29 20.65
C PRO A 243 6.85 -21.89 19.73
N LYS A 244 6.88 -21.45 18.47
CA LYS A 244 7.79 -21.95 17.46
C LYS A 244 8.45 -20.84 16.66
N CYS A 245 9.67 -21.10 16.22
CA CYS A 245 10.51 -20.13 15.52
C CYS A 245 11.56 -20.84 14.62
N ILE A 246 12.24 -20.07 13.77
CA ILE A 246 13.36 -20.51 12.93
C ILE A 246 14.62 -19.79 13.42
N PRO A 247 15.74 -20.48 13.69
CA PRO A 247 16.99 -19.84 14.12
C PRO A 247 17.42 -18.74 13.15
N ALA A 248 17.84 -17.58 13.67
CA ALA A 248 18.26 -16.45 12.84
C ALA A 248 19.49 -16.77 11.98
N SER A 249 20.37 -17.67 12.44
CA SER A 249 21.54 -18.19 11.75
C SER A 249 21.18 -18.98 10.49
N ASP A 250 19.94 -19.45 10.39
CA ASP A 250 19.41 -20.19 9.23
C ASP A 250 18.70 -19.26 8.23
N VAL A 251 18.63 -17.97 8.55
CA VAL A 251 17.94 -16.94 7.78
C VAL A 251 18.95 -15.92 7.25
N SER A 252 18.73 -15.44 6.04
CA SER A 252 19.51 -14.38 5.40
C SER A 252 18.59 -13.35 4.77
N GLU A 253 19.15 -12.18 4.46
CA GLU A 253 18.41 -11.15 3.73
C GLU A 253 17.90 -11.68 2.38
N LEU A 254 16.67 -11.28 2.03
CA LEU A 254 16.05 -11.66 0.77
C LEU A 254 16.91 -11.18 -0.42
N VAL A 255 17.20 -12.04 -1.38
CA VAL A 255 17.77 -11.61 -2.66
C VAL A 255 16.64 -11.31 -3.62
N ILE A 256 16.51 -10.05 -4.05
CA ILE A 256 15.47 -9.63 -5.00
C ILE A 256 15.93 -9.94 -6.42
N ALA A 257 15.32 -10.94 -7.03
CA ALA A 257 15.57 -11.32 -8.41
C ALA A 257 14.63 -10.57 -9.35
N TYR A 258 15.17 -9.62 -10.11
CA TYR A 258 14.43 -8.87 -11.13
C TYR A 258 14.43 -9.63 -12.45
N GLU A 259 13.24 -9.93 -12.97
CA GLU A 259 13.02 -10.59 -14.24
C GLU A 259 12.63 -9.56 -15.32
N PRO A 260 13.19 -9.66 -16.54
CA PRO A 260 12.83 -8.75 -17.63
C PRO A 260 11.38 -8.97 -18.10
N LEU A 261 10.76 -7.91 -18.61
CA LEU A 261 9.40 -7.92 -19.14
C LEU A 261 9.37 -8.07 -20.66
N SER A 262 8.33 -8.74 -21.17
CA SER A 262 7.98 -8.69 -22.60
C SER A 262 7.47 -7.29 -23.00
N GLU A 263 7.47 -6.96 -24.30
CA GLU A 263 6.98 -5.65 -24.77
C GLU A 263 5.54 -5.32 -24.33
N LEU A 264 4.66 -6.33 -24.33
CA LEU A 264 3.27 -6.19 -23.86
C LEU A 264 3.18 -5.96 -22.34
N GLU A 265 4.17 -6.38 -21.57
CA GLU A 265 4.22 -6.18 -20.12
C GLU A 265 4.82 -4.83 -19.71
N LYS A 266 5.56 -4.15 -20.60
CA LYS A 266 6.25 -2.88 -20.28
C LYS A 266 5.32 -1.72 -20.00
N MET A 267 4.05 -1.83 -20.38
CA MET A 267 3.04 -0.84 -20.03
C MET A 267 1.77 -1.52 -19.53
N LYS A 268 1.26 -1.06 -18.39
CA LYS A 268 0.01 -1.56 -17.80
C LYS A 268 -0.82 -0.39 -17.31
N ALA A 269 -2.12 -0.63 -17.08
CA ALA A 269 -2.99 0.31 -16.38
C ALA A 269 -3.41 -0.24 -15.02
N ILE A 270 -3.63 0.66 -14.06
CA ILE A 270 -4.13 0.30 -12.72
C ILE A 270 -5.63 0.00 -12.77
N VAL A 271 -6.04 -1.13 -12.20
CA VAL A 271 -7.45 -1.59 -12.18
C VAL A 271 -8.27 -0.87 -11.11
N GLN A 272 -7.68 -0.61 -9.94
CA GLN A 272 -8.29 0.07 -8.81
C GLN A 272 -7.22 0.85 -8.03
N PRO A 273 -7.57 1.92 -7.29
CA PRO A 273 -6.61 2.66 -6.49
C PRO A 273 -5.73 1.72 -5.66
N THR A 274 -4.42 1.94 -5.70
CA THR A 274 -3.46 1.04 -5.07
C THR A 274 -2.23 1.80 -4.60
N TYR A 275 -1.28 1.08 -4.00
CA TYR A 275 0.01 1.63 -3.59
C TYR A 275 1.12 0.79 -4.20
N LYS A 276 2.23 1.45 -4.54
CA LYS A 276 3.52 0.77 -4.51
C LYS A 276 3.82 0.34 -3.09
N VAL A 277 4.40 -0.84 -2.93
CA VAL A 277 4.80 -1.36 -1.63
C VAL A 277 6.28 -1.69 -1.59
N GLY A 278 6.92 -1.54 -0.43
CA GLY A 278 8.29 -1.99 -0.24
C GLY A 278 8.40 -3.50 -0.47
N LEU A 279 9.25 -3.93 -1.40
CA LEU A 279 9.39 -5.35 -1.76
C LEU A 279 9.81 -6.22 -0.57
N ARG A 280 10.61 -5.67 0.35
CA ARG A 280 11.05 -6.38 1.57
C ARG A 280 10.05 -6.29 2.71
N THR A 281 9.33 -5.19 2.86
CA THR A 281 8.56 -4.86 4.07
C THR A 281 7.05 -5.01 3.87
N ASP A 282 6.58 -4.90 2.62
CA ASP A 282 5.16 -4.77 2.23
C ASP A 282 4.50 -3.49 2.81
N ASN A 283 5.30 -2.51 3.23
CA ASN A 283 4.82 -1.19 3.65
C ASN A 283 4.21 -0.44 2.46
N LEU A 284 3.19 0.39 2.70
CA LEU A 284 2.61 1.25 1.69
C LEU A 284 3.51 2.47 1.46
N GLU A 285 3.88 2.74 0.20
CA GLU A 285 4.90 3.75 -0.12
C GLU A 285 4.29 4.89 -0.96
N GLN A 286 3.84 4.59 -2.18
CA GLN A 286 3.33 5.60 -3.12
C GLN A 286 1.94 5.23 -3.62
N TYR A 287 0.96 6.10 -3.38
CA TYR A 287 -0.38 5.95 -3.93
C TYR A 287 -0.39 6.07 -5.46
N ILE A 288 -1.19 5.24 -6.12
CA ILE A 288 -1.43 5.27 -7.55
C ILE A 288 -2.93 5.26 -7.81
N GLU A 289 -3.39 6.27 -8.55
CA GLU A 289 -4.78 6.40 -8.98
C GLU A 289 -5.20 5.27 -9.93
N LYS A 290 -6.52 5.01 -9.96
CA LYS A 290 -7.15 4.09 -10.92
C LYS A 290 -6.94 4.57 -12.36
N GLU A 291 -6.94 3.64 -13.31
CA GLU A 291 -6.73 3.86 -14.75
C GLU A 291 -5.35 4.45 -15.14
N LYS A 292 -4.48 4.76 -14.18
CA LYS A 292 -3.14 5.28 -14.45
C LYS A 292 -2.33 4.28 -15.25
N GLN A 293 -1.82 4.71 -16.40
CA GLN A 293 -0.83 3.99 -17.18
C GLN A 293 0.53 4.12 -16.51
N ILE A 294 1.19 2.99 -16.31
CA ILE A 294 2.49 2.87 -15.68
C ILE A 294 3.47 2.21 -16.65
N VAL A 295 4.68 2.75 -16.69
CA VAL A 295 5.79 2.19 -17.47
C VAL A 295 6.63 1.33 -16.55
N LEU A 296 6.72 0.06 -16.91
CA LEU A 296 7.35 -1.00 -16.13
C LEU A 296 8.69 -1.39 -16.75
N ASP A 297 9.60 -1.87 -15.90
CA ASP A 297 10.93 -2.32 -16.30
C ASP A 297 11.12 -3.81 -16.08
N SER A 298 10.73 -4.29 -14.91
CA SER A 298 10.94 -5.67 -14.47
C SER A 298 9.77 -6.17 -13.61
N LYS A 299 9.71 -7.48 -13.42
CA LYS A 299 8.88 -8.12 -12.39
C LYS A 299 9.74 -8.84 -11.37
N VAL A 300 9.19 -9.03 -10.19
CA VAL A 300 9.81 -9.77 -9.08
C VAL A 300 8.73 -10.65 -8.46
N THR A 301 9.05 -11.90 -8.15
CA THR A 301 8.18 -12.77 -7.36
C THR A 301 8.74 -12.96 -5.95
N ILE A 302 7.96 -12.59 -4.93
CA ILE A 302 8.31 -12.75 -3.53
C ILE A 302 7.23 -13.61 -2.86
N GLY A 303 7.65 -14.75 -2.29
CA GLY A 303 6.74 -15.79 -1.84
C GLY A 303 5.86 -16.27 -3.00
N ALA A 304 4.55 -16.03 -2.92
CA ALA A 304 3.59 -16.35 -3.97
C ALA A 304 3.09 -15.12 -4.75
N THR A 305 3.61 -13.93 -4.47
CA THR A 305 3.11 -12.68 -5.06
C THR A 305 4.10 -12.14 -6.08
N THR A 306 3.60 -11.88 -7.29
CA THR A 306 4.36 -11.16 -8.32
C THR A 306 4.10 -9.67 -8.21
N TYR A 307 5.16 -8.89 -8.34
CA TYR A 307 5.18 -7.44 -8.32
C TYR A 307 5.81 -6.93 -9.61
N TYR A 308 5.22 -5.89 -10.19
CA TYR A 308 5.85 -5.11 -11.25
C TYR A 308 6.60 -3.92 -10.65
N VAL A 309 7.78 -3.63 -11.20
CA VAL A 309 8.65 -2.55 -10.75
C VAL A 309 8.72 -1.51 -11.86
N THR A 310 8.49 -0.25 -11.52
CA THR A 310 8.47 0.81 -12.53
C THR A 310 9.88 1.14 -13.02
N LYS A 311 9.98 1.64 -14.25
CA LYS A 311 11.25 2.09 -14.83
C LYS A 311 11.94 3.15 -13.95
N HIS A 312 11.16 4.07 -13.38
CA HIS A 312 11.67 5.09 -12.46
C HIS A 312 12.27 4.46 -11.20
N ASP A 313 11.57 3.51 -10.56
CA ASP A 313 12.03 2.90 -9.31
C ASP A 313 13.33 2.10 -9.54
N ARG A 314 13.42 1.37 -10.65
CA ARG A 314 14.63 0.63 -11.04
C ARG A 314 15.84 1.52 -11.28
N GLN A 315 15.64 2.65 -11.95
CA GLN A 315 16.72 3.61 -12.23
C GLN A 315 17.24 4.31 -10.97
N ASN A 316 16.41 4.42 -9.92
CA ASN A 316 16.76 5.09 -8.67
C ASN A 316 17.08 4.11 -7.53
N ASN A 317 17.23 2.80 -7.82
CA ASN A 317 17.45 1.75 -6.83
C ASN A 317 16.39 1.73 -5.70
N ILE A 318 15.15 2.06 -6.03
CA ILE A 318 14.01 2.01 -5.12
C ILE A 318 13.39 0.61 -5.21
N GLU A 319 13.40 -0.12 -4.10
CA GLU A 319 12.86 -1.48 -4.02
C GLU A 319 11.33 -1.48 -3.77
N TRP A 320 10.58 -0.75 -4.58
CA TRP A 320 9.12 -0.68 -4.50
C TRP A 320 8.47 -1.44 -5.65
N GLY A 321 7.36 -2.12 -5.38
CA GLY A 321 6.64 -2.92 -6.37
C GLY A 321 5.14 -2.69 -6.35
N ILE A 322 4.49 -2.92 -7.49
CA ILE A 322 3.05 -2.89 -7.65
C ILE A 322 2.58 -4.33 -7.81
N LYS A 323 1.68 -4.80 -6.93
CA LYS A 323 1.15 -6.18 -7.01
C LYS A 323 0.54 -6.41 -8.40
N ALA A 324 1.00 -7.43 -9.12
CA ALA A 324 0.62 -7.66 -10.53
C ALA A 324 -0.90 -7.77 -10.73
N MET A 325 -1.61 -8.38 -9.76
CA MET A 325 -3.06 -8.47 -9.71
C MET A 325 -3.82 -7.13 -9.69
N ARG A 326 -3.13 -6.00 -9.44
CA ARG A 326 -3.70 -4.64 -9.47
C ARG A 326 -3.57 -3.97 -10.83
N THR A 327 -3.03 -4.68 -11.81
CA THR A 327 -2.72 -4.15 -13.13
C THR A 327 -3.47 -4.92 -14.22
N ARG A 328 -3.64 -4.30 -15.39
CA ARG A 328 -4.21 -4.89 -16.61
C ARG A 328 -3.46 -4.39 -17.85
N GLU A 329 -3.68 -5.05 -18.98
CA GLU A 329 -3.26 -4.52 -20.29
C GLU A 329 -3.83 -3.11 -20.53
N THR A 330 -3.11 -2.31 -21.30
CA THR A 330 -3.47 -0.92 -21.55
C THR A 330 -3.28 -0.51 -23.00
N SER A 331 -4.07 0.48 -23.44
CA SER A 331 -4.04 1.00 -24.81
C SER A 331 -2.79 1.83 -25.06
N VAL A 332 -2.23 1.74 -26.27
CA VAL A 332 -1.13 2.61 -26.70
C VAL A 332 -1.72 3.82 -27.41
N TYR A 333 -1.44 5.02 -26.90
CA TYR A 333 -1.97 6.26 -27.46
C TYR A 333 -0.93 6.96 -28.35
N GLU A 334 -1.38 7.48 -29.49
CA GLU A 334 -0.63 8.41 -30.32
C GLU A 334 -1.07 9.85 -30.04
N ALA A 335 -0.13 10.79 -30.11
CA ALA A 335 -0.42 12.21 -29.94
C ALA A 335 -1.16 12.76 -31.17
N ILE A 336 -2.10 13.68 -30.93
CA ILE A 336 -2.76 14.46 -31.98
C ILE A 336 -2.66 15.95 -31.64
N PRO A 337 -2.80 16.86 -32.62
CA PRO A 337 -2.97 18.27 -32.32
C PRO A 337 -4.13 18.48 -31.35
N ASP A 338 -3.95 19.38 -30.39
CA ASP A 338 -4.99 19.79 -29.46
C ASP A 338 -6.24 20.26 -30.23
N THR A 339 -7.29 19.45 -30.18
CA THR A 339 -8.52 19.66 -30.96
C THR A 339 -9.74 19.57 -30.07
N TYR A 340 -10.67 20.51 -30.24
CA TYR A 340 -11.93 20.52 -29.51
C TYR A 340 -13.00 19.72 -30.25
N TYR A 341 -13.70 18.89 -29.50
CA TYR A 341 -14.85 18.14 -29.99
C TYR A 341 -16.05 18.35 -29.08
N ARG A 342 -17.24 18.33 -29.67
CA ARG A 342 -18.52 18.32 -28.98
C ARG A 342 -18.96 16.89 -28.72
N ILE A 343 -19.45 16.64 -27.51
CA ILE A 343 -20.09 15.36 -27.15
C ILE A 343 -21.48 15.30 -27.79
N ASN A 344 -21.73 14.28 -28.62
CA ASN A 344 -22.98 14.11 -29.38
C ASN A 344 -24.14 13.69 -28.46
N GLN A 345 -23.89 12.75 -27.56
CA GLN A 345 -24.87 12.21 -26.61
C GLN A 345 -24.24 11.96 -25.24
N GLU A 346 -25.06 11.92 -24.19
CA GLU A 346 -24.57 11.64 -22.84
C GLU A 346 -23.85 10.28 -22.81
N LEU A 347 -22.63 10.26 -22.26
CA LEU A 347 -21.78 9.05 -22.21
C LEU A 347 -20.82 9.08 -21.03
N SER A 348 -20.41 7.91 -20.56
CA SER A 348 -19.19 7.76 -19.75
C SER A 348 -18.00 7.47 -20.66
N LYS A 349 -16.81 7.94 -20.28
CA LYS A 349 -15.58 7.51 -20.95
C LYS A 349 -15.45 6.00 -20.84
N VAL A 350 -14.64 5.37 -21.69
CA VAL A 350 -14.41 3.93 -21.67
C VAL A 350 -12.93 3.60 -21.63
N ILE A 351 -12.62 2.40 -21.15
CA ILE A 351 -11.33 1.74 -21.38
C ILE A 351 -11.33 1.22 -22.83
N PRO A 352 -10.48 1.71 -23.74
CA PRO A 352 -10.57 1.34 -25.16
C PRO A 352 -10.47 -0.15 -25.44
N LEU A 353 -9.58 -0.88 -24.74
CA LEU A 353 -9.38 -2.31 -24.97
C LEU A 353 -10.56 -3.20 -24.57
N SER A 354 -11.39 -2.78 -23.62
CA SER A 354 -12.50 -3.58 -23.08
C SER A 354 -13.88 -2.94 -23.28
N ASN A 355 -13.92 -1.72 -23.81
CA ASN A 355 -15.09 -0.86 -23.93
C ASN A 355 -15.86 -0.68 -22.61
N THR A 356 -15.18 -0.86 -21.47
CA THR A 356 -15.82 -0.78 -20.15
C THR A 356 -16.01 0.69 -19.76
N PRO A 357 -17.23 1.14 -19.43
CA PRO A 357 -17.47 2.49 -18.95
C PRO A 357 -16.70 2.82 -17.66
N VAL A 358 -16.15 4.01 -17.60
CA VAL A 358 -15.40 4.59 -16.49
C VAL A 358 -15.80 6.07 -16.32
N ASP A 359 -15.60 6.59 -15.11
CA ASP A 359 -16.04 7.92 -14.69
C ASP A 359 -17.57 8.13 -14.71
N THR A 360 -17.98 9.27 -14.19
CA THR A 360 -19.35 9.79 -14.30
C THR A 360 -19.67 10.19 -15.74
N ALA A 361 -20.96 10.19 -16.07
CA ALA A 361 -21.44 10.61 -17.38
C ALA A 361 -21.04 12.07 -17.70
N ILE A 362 -20.74 12.30 -18.96
CA ILE A 362 -20.48 13.60 -19.58
C ILE A 362 -21.73 13.97 -20.37
N ASN A 363 -22.29 15.14 -20.11
CA ASN A 363 -23.52 15.59 -20.74
C ASN A 363 -23.34 15.83 -22.25
N SER A 364 -24.39 15.52 -23.03
CA SER A 364 -24.48 15.94 -24.43
C SER A 364 -24.29 17.45 -24.58
N GLY A 365 -23.63 17.87 -25.67
CA GLY A 365 -23.32 19.26 -25.97
C GLY A 365 -22.08 19.83 -25.25
N SER A 366 -21.43 19.05 -24.38
CA SER A 366 -20.17 19.46 -23.74
C SER A 366 -19.05 19.57 -24.78
N ASP A 367 -18.28 20.66 -24.74
CA ASP A 367 -17.12 20.85 -25.63
C ASP A 367 -15.82 20.55 -24.87
N ILE A 368 -15.09 19.53 -25.32
CA ILE A 368 -13.93 18.99 -24.61
C ILE A 368 -12.70 19.01 -25.52
N LEU A 369 -11.53 19.29 -24.92
CA LEU A 369 -10.25 19.28 -25.60
C LEU A 369 -9.60 17.90 -25.55
N PHE A 370 -9.16 17.40 -26.70
CA PHE A 370 -8.51 16.11 -26.88
C PHE A 370 -7.10 16.30 -27.44
N SER A 371 -6.17 15.44 -27.05
CA SER A 371 -4.75 15.58 -27.41
C SER A 371 -4.03 14.27 -27.69
N SER A 372 -4.70 13.13 -27.56
CA SER A 372 -4.20 11.85 -28.06
C SER A 372 -5.35 10.93 -28.42
N ARG A 373 -5.07 9.87 -29.17
CA ARG A 373 -6.05 8.85 -29.54
C ARG A 373 -5.41 7.46 -29.62
N THR A 374 -6.24 6.44 -29.66
CA THR A 374 -5.83 5.04 -29.86
C THR A 374 -6.86 4.34 -30.73
N GLN A 375 -6.47 3.26 -31.41
CA GLN A 375 -7.36 2.49 -32.27
C GLN A 375 -7.55 1.09 -31.71
N LYS A 376 -8.81 0.64 -31.68
CA LYS A 376 -9.16 -0.73 -31.33
C LYS A 376 -10.24 -1.23 -32.27
N ASP A 377 -9.99 -2.37 -32.92
CA ASP A 377 -10.93 -3.04 -33.82
C ASP A 377 -11.49 -2.11 -34.92
N GLY A 378 -10.63 -1.23 -35.44
CA GLY A 378 -10.96 -0.25 -36.49
C GLY A 378 -11.58 1.05 -35.99
N ILE A 379 -11.98 1.14 -34.72
CA ILE A 379 -12.61 2.32 -34.12
C ILE A 379 -11.56 3.18 -33.41
N TRP A 380 -11.60 4.49 -33.66
CA TRP A 380 -10.77 5.45 -32.93
C TRP A 380 -11.39 5.84 -31.59
N TYR A 381 -10.54 5.96 -30.57
CA TYR A 381 -10.88 6.42 -29.24
C TYR A 381 -10.02 7.62 -28.90
N TYR A 382 -10.65 8.76 -28.61
CA TYR A 382 -9.99 10.02 -28.35
C TYR A 382 -9.88 10.27 -26.85
N ARG A 383 -8.65 10.54 -26.40
CA ARG A 383 -8.32 10.82 -25.01
C ARG A 383 -8.26 12.33 -24.77
N THR A 384 -8.96 12.78 -23.74
CA THR A 384 -9.01 14.19 -23.37
C THR A 384 -7.62 14.70 -22.99
N LYS A 385 -7.36 16.00 -23.13
CA LYS A 385 -6.09 16.61 -22.74
C LYS A 385 -5.76 16.40 -21.27
N HIS A 386 -6.78 16.41 -20.41
CA HIS A 386 -6.62 16.10 -18.99
C HIS A 386 -6.11 14.68 -18.75
N ASP A 387 -6.73 13.70 -19.42
CA ASP A 387 -6.37 12.28 -19.27
C ASP A 387 -5.02 11.99 -19.92
N THR A 388 -4.67 12.67 -21.02
CA THR A 388 -3.32 12.62 -21.60
C THR A 388 -2.28 13.11 -20.60
N ALA A 389 -2.48 14.29 -20.01
CA ALA A 389 -1.54 14.86 -19.05
C ALA A 389 -1.35 13.97 -17.81
N LYS A 390 -2.42 13.27 -17.40
CA LYS A 390 -2.38 12.32 -16.29
C LYS A 390 -2.06 10.89 -16.71
N ASN A 391 -1.79 10.59 -17.98
CA ASN A 391 -1.58 9.22 -18.48
C ASN A 391 -2.69 8.26 -18.01
N PHE A 392 -3.97 8.64 -18.11
CA PHE A 392 -5.07 7.73 -17.84
C PHE A 392 -5.44 6.95 -19.11
N ASP A 393 -5.75 5.66 -18.93
CA ASP A 393 -6.22 4.78 -19.99
C ASP A 393 -7.76 4.80 -20.07
N LYS A 394 -8.27 5.97 -20.46
CA LYS A 394 -9.69 6.22 -20.69
C LYS A 394 -9.88 7.23 -21.80
N ALA A 395 -10.88 6.99 -22.64
CA ALA A 395 -11.11 7.76 -23.86
C ALA A 395 -12.58 7.72 -24.25
N ILE A 396 -12.93 8.44 -25.32
CA ILE A 396 -14.29 8.51 -25.87
C ILE A 396 -14.25 7.99 -27.31
N PRO A 397 -15.17 7.09 -27.71
CA PRO A 397 -15.30 6.62 -29.09
C PRO A 397 -15.53 7.77 -30.09
N GLU A 398 -14.99 7.65 -31.30
CA GLU A 398 -15.08 8.68 -32.35
C GLU A 398 -16.52 9.01 -32.79
N ASP A 399 -17.42 8.02 -32.83
CA ASP A 399 -18.83 8.18 -33.19
C ASP A 399 -19.63 9.02 -32.17
N MET A 400 -19.08 9.18 -30.96
CA MET A 400 -19.69 9.94 -29.88
C MET A 400 -19.30 11.43 -29.88
N ILE A 401 -18.41 11.83 -30.77
CA ILE A 401 -17.84 13.18 -30.78
C ILE A 401 -17.93 13.82 -32.17
N THR A 402 -18.10 15.14 -32.22
CA THR A 402 -18.07 15.92 -33.46
C THR A 402 -17.00 16.99 -33.35
N MET A 403 -16.08 17.03 -34.32
CA MET A 403 -15.01 18.04 -34.34
C MET A 403 -15.62 19.43 -34.47
N ILE A 404 -15.20 20.36 -33.62
CA ILE A 404 -15.67 21.74 -33.69
C ILE A 404 -14.73 22.54 -34.60
N VAL A 405 -15.29 23.08 -35.67
CA VAL A 405 -14.56 23.88 -36.66
C VAL A 405 -15.28 25.20 -36.93
N TYR A 406 -14.57 26.15 -37.53
CA TYR A 406 -15.18 27.38 -38.01
C TYR A 406 -16.08 27.11 -39.21
N GLU A 407 -17.33 27.54 -39.13
CA GLU A 407 -18.30 27.52 -40.22
C GLU A 407 -18.33 28.85 -40.97
N PRO A 408 -18.55 28.86 -42.29
CA PRO A 408 -18.77 30.11 -43.02
C PRO A 408 -20.03 30.84 -42.54
N LEU A 409 -19.97 32.17 -42.52
CA LEU A 409 -21.17 32.98 -42.52
C LEU A 409 -21.87 32.84 -43.87
N ALA A 410 -23.20 32.91 -43.89
CA ALA A 410 -23.98 32.87 -45.14
C ALA A 410 -23.43 33.86 -46.18
N THR A 411 -23.05 35.05 -45.72
CA THR A 411 -22.34 36.07 -46.49
C THR A 411 -21.36 36.78 -45.56
N PRO A 412 -20.07 36.91 -45.93
CA PRO A 412 -19.16 37.78 -45.20
C PRO A 412 -19.70 39.21 -45.14
N ARG A 413 -19.68 39.84 -43.97
CA ARG A 413 -20.30 41.16 -43.75
C ARG A 413 -19.55 42.04 -42.77
N TRP A 414 -19.62 43.34 -43.01
CA TRP A 414 -19.14 44.37 -42.10
C TRP A 414 -20.06 44.49 -40.90
N LEU A 415 -19.47 44.40 -39.71
CA LEU A 415 -20.16 44.59 -38.43
C LEU A 415 -19.35 45.57 -37.58
N VAL A 416 -19.96 46.12 -36.54
CA VAL A 416 -19.34 47.12 -35.67
C VAL A 416 -19.22 46.62 -34.24
N LEU A 417 -18.11 46.98 -33.59
CA LEU A 417 -17.94 46.72 -32.17
C LEU A 417 -18.82 47.65 -31.31
N ASN A 418 -19.67 47.08 -30.47
CA ASN A 418 -20.57 47.82 -29.58
C ASN A 418 -19.90 48.24 -28.25
N ALA A 419 -18.74 47.64 -27.93
CA ALA A 419 -17.88 47.92 -26.79
C ALA A 419 -16.41 47.63 -27.15
N ASN A 420 -15.47 48.02 -26.29
CA ASN A 420 -14.08 47.61 -26.44
C ASN A 420 -13.99 46.09 -26.26
N ALA A 421 -13.27 45.42 -27.14
CA ALA A 421 -13.21 43.95 -27.18
C ALA A 421 -11.79 43.46 -27.49
N TYR A 422 -11.52 42.20 -27.16
CA TYR A 422 -10.30 41.51 -27.55
C TYR A 422 -10.66 40.40 -28.54
N LYS A 423 -9.75 40.12 -29.47
CA LYS A 423 -9.75 38.80 -30.09
C LYS A 423 -9.35 37.78 -29.03
N VAL A 424 -10.01 36.63 -29.02
CA VAL A 424 -9.71 35.51 -28.12
C VAL A 424 -9.56 34.24 -28.95
N ASN A 425 -8.81 33.26 -28.43
CA ASN A 425 -8.96 31.89 -28.88
C ASN A 425 -10.32 31.37 -28.35
N PRO A 426 -11.32 31.06 -29.18
CA PRO A 426 -12.66 30.68 -28.72
C PRO A 426 -12.69 29.45 -27.83
N TYR A 427 -11.67 28.60 -27.95
CA TYR A 427 -11.64 27.33 -27.27
C TYR A 427 -11.03 27.41 -25.86
N THR A 428 -10.02 28.25 -25.67
CA THR A 428 -9.33 28.48 -24.38
C THR A 428 -9.76 29.76 -23.69
N ASN A 429 -10.48 30.64 -24.40
CA ASN A 429 -10.82 32.01 -24.01
C ASN A 429 -9.60 32.88 -23.65
N THR A 430 -8.41 32.52 -24.13
CA THR A 430 -7.19 33.32 -23.94
C THR A 430 -7.21 34.51 -24.88
N GLN A 431 -7.01 35.72 -24.34
CA GLN A 431 -6.96 36.96 -25.11
C GLN A 431 -5.72 37.02 -26.00
N ALA A 432 -5.88 37.64 -27.17
CA ALA A 432 -4.78 38.09 -28.02
C ALA A 432 -4.35 39.52 -27.64
N ASP A 433 -3.13 39.90 -28.01
CA ASP A 433 -2.41 41.01 -27.36
C ASP A 433 -3.02 42.42 -27.53
N MET A 434 -3.84 42.69 -28.55
CA MET A 434 -4.33 44.05 -28.84
C MET A 434 -5.83 44.22 -28.61
N GLN A 435 -6.19 45.25 -27.83
CA GLN A 435 -7.57 45.67 -27.62
C GLN A 435 -8.12 46.40 -28.85
N LEU A 436 -9.30 45.99 -29.31
CA LEU A 436 -10.07 46.63 -30.35
C LEU A 436 -11.05 47.64 -29.73
N GLN A 437 -11.12 48.84 -30.30
CA GLN A 437 -11.93 49.92 -29.75
C GLN A 437 -13.39 49.86 -30.23
N LYS A 438 -14.32 50.29 -29.37
CA LYS A 438 -15.74 50.48 -29.70
C LYS A 438 -15.88 51.34 -30.96
N GLY A 439 -16.83 50.98 -31.82
CA GLY A 439 -17.09 51.69 -33.08
C GLY A 439 -16.23 51.21 -34.25
N LEU A 440 -15.21 50.38 -34.02
CA LEU A 440 -14.42 49.79 -35.10
C LEU A 440 -15.30 48.87 -35.96
N GLN A 441 -15.32 49.12 -37.26
CA GLN A 441 -15.99 48.27 -38.25
C GLN A 441 -15.03 47.21 -38.77
N ILE A 442 -15.45 45.95 -38.79
CA ILE A 442 -14.63 44.81 -39.18
C ILE A 442 -15.44 43.88 -40.09
N LEU A 443 -14.80 43.37 -41.14
CA LEU A 443 -15.39 42.38 -42.04
C LEU A 443 -15.23 40.97 -41.46
N TYR A 444 -16.35 40.30 -41.15
CA TYR A 444 -16.37 38.93 -40.62
C TYR A 444 -16.74 37.92 -41.71
N ALA A 445 -16.20 36.70 -41.63
CA ALA A 445 -16.40 35.68 -42.67
C ALA A 445 -16.77 34.30 -42.14
N THR A 446 -16.32 33.93 -40.94
CA THR A 446 -16.65 32.62 -40.33
C THR A 446 -17.09 32.79 -38.89
N LYS A 447 -17.73 31.76 -38.34
CA LYS A 447 -18.24 31.70 -36.97
C LYS A 447 -17.92 30.36 -36.33
N VAL A 448 -17.90 30.32 -35.01
CA VAL A 448 -17.84 29.06 -34.25
C VAL A 448 -18.63 29.21 -32.97
N SER A 449 -19.30 28.15 -32.53
CA SER A 449 -20.00 28.12 -31.25
C SER A 449 -19.27 27.17 -30.31
N ILE A 450 -18.74 27.68 -29.20
CA ILE A 450 -18.05 26.92 -28.15
C ILE A 450 -18.77 27.16 -26.82
N ASN A 451 -19.14 26.10 -26.11
CA ASN A 451 -19.82 26.13 -24.80
C ASN A 451 -21.03 27.08 -24.80
N GLY A 452 -21.83 27.03 -25.88
CA GLY A 452 -23.02 27.88 -26.06
C GLY A 452 -22.73 29.35 -26.43
N LYS A 453 -21.46 29.78 -26.53
CA LYS A 453 -21.08 31.13 -26.93
C LYS A 453 -20.70 31.17 -28.41
N LEU A 454 -21.27 32.14 -29.13
CA LEU A 454 -20.95 32.40 -30.52
C LEU A 454 -19.74 33.34 -30.63
N TYR A 455 -18.80 33.00 -31.51
CA TYR A 455 -17.64 33.80 -31.84
C TYR A 455 -17.62 34.06 -33.35
N LEU A 456 -17.29 35.29 -33.75
CA LEU A 456 -17.14 35.66 -35.15
C LEU A 456 -15.66 35.89 -35.47
N ARG A 457 -15.18 35.24 -36.53
CA ARG A 457 -13.81 35.35 -37.02
C ARG A 457 -13.77 36.30 -38.21
N THR A 458 -12.81 37.20 -38.19
CA THR A 458 -12.64 38.20 -39.25
C THR A 458 -12.30 37.52 -40.58
N LYS A 459 -12.55 38.19 -41.71
CA LYS A 459 -12.18 37.69 -43.04
C LYS A 459 -10.67 37.50 -43.15
N TYR A 460 -9.89 38.42 -42.59
CA TYR A 460 -8.44 38.33 -42.54
C TYR A 460 -7.97 37.10 -41.75
N ASP A 461 -8.51 36.87 -40.54
CA ASP A 461 -8.15 35.70 -39.72
C ASP A 461 -8.60 34.40 -40.38
N THR A 462 -9.74 34.42 -41.09
CA THR A 462 -10.23 33.28 -41.86
C THR A 462 -9.25 32.91 -42.98
N GLN A 463 -8.77 33.88 -43.75
CA GLN A 463 -7.86 33.66 -44.88
C GLN A 463 -6.47 33.17 -44.43
N ASN A 464 -5.99 33.64 -43.29
CA ASN A 464 -4.71 33.24 -42.71
C ASN A 464 -4.82 32.02 -41.78
N ASN A 465 -6.02 31.44 -41.65
CA ASN A 465 -6.31 30.35 -40.72
C ASN A 465 -5.90 30.62 -39.27
N TYR A 466 -6.00 31.88 -38.83
CA TYR A 466 -5.80 32.22 -37.42
C TYR A 466 -7.00 31.72 -36.60
N ILE A 467 -6.71 31.18 -35.41
CA ILE A 467 -7.71 30.60 -34.51
C ILE A 467 -8.47 31.66 -33.71
N THR A 468 -8.05 32.91 -33.76
CA THR A 468 -8.62 33.97 -32.92
C THR A 468 -9.93 34.51 -33.52
N ALA A 469 -10.92 34.77 -32.67
CA ALA A 469 -12.19 35.38 -33.03
C ALA A 469 -12.68 36.33 -31.93
N ILE A 470 -13.76 37.06 -32.20
CA ILE A 470 -14.34 38.03 -31.26
C ILE A 470 -15.68 37.47 -30.78
N PRO A 471 -15.97 37.48 -29.47
CA PRO A 471 -17.28 37.06 -28.95
C PRO A 471 -18.40 37.90 -29.59
N ALA A 472 -19.44 37.22 -30.08
CA ALA A 472 -20.52 37.86 -30.84
C ALA A 472 -21.32 38.87 -30.01
N GLU A 473 -21.31 38.76 -28.68
CA GLU A 473 -21.94 39.74 -27.78
C GLU A 473 -21.36 41.16 -27.90
N TYR A 474 -20.12 41.30 -28.37
CA TYR A 474 -19.47 42.60 -28.61
C TYR A 474 -19.72 43.15 -30.01
N ILE A 475 -20.50 42.47 -30.84
CA ILE A 475 -20.63 42.75 -32.27
C ILE A 475 -22.10 43.04 -32.61
N ASN A 476 -22.37 44.20 -33.19
CA ASN A 476 -23.68 44.59 -33.68
C ASN A 476 -23.66 44.79 -35.20
N ASP A 477 -24.85 44.69 -35.82
CA ASP A 477 -25.06 45.23 -37.15
C ASP A 477 -24.84 46.77 -37.16
N ILE A 478 -24.37 47.29 -38.28
CA ILE A 478 -24.20 48.73 -38.48
C ILE A 478 -25.58 49.32 -38.81
N ALA A 479 -25.99 50.33 -38.03
CA ALA A 479 -27.31 50.94 -38.18
C ALA A 479 -27.32 52.06 -39.22
N TYR A 480 -28.49 52.28 -39.84
CA TYR A 480 -28.76 53.50 -40.59
C TYR A 480 -28.93 54.69 -39.63
N GLU A 481 -28.36 55.82 -40.00
CA GLU A 481 -28.54 57.11 -39.34
C GLU A 481 -29.51 57.98 -40.17
N PRO A 482 -30.51 58.63 -39.55
CA PRO A 482 -31.33 59.62 -40.23
C PRO A 482 -30.47 60.75 -40.81
N MET A 483 -30.80 61.20 -42.03
CA MET A 483 -30.18 62.40 -42.59
C MET A 483 -30.81 63.63 -41.96
N LEU A 484 -29.98 64.56 -41.46
CA LEU A 484 -30.46 65.84 -40.92
C LEU A 484 -31.29 66.63 -41.93
N TYR A 485 -30.91 66.54 -43.21
CA TYR A 485 -31.64 67.10 -44.34
C TYR A 485 -31.79 66.03 -45.41
N PRO A 486 -32.97 65.40 -45.56
CA PRO A 486 -33.27 64.55 -46.69
C PRO A 486 -33.01 65.27 -48.02
N ARG A 487 -32.51 64.54 -49.02
CA ARG A 487 -32.14 65.12 -50.32
C ARG A 487 -32.81 64.38 -51.47
N GLN A 488 -33.20 65.12 -52.49
CA GLN A 488 -33.46 64.57 -53.83
C GLN A 488 -32.12 64.51 -54.55
N LEU A 489 -31.69 63.32 -54.95
CA LEU A 489 -30.43 63.12 -55.68
C LEU A 489 -30.69 62.27 -56.92
N VAL A 490 -29.88 62.50 -57.95
CA VAL A 490 -29.97 61.81 -59.24
C VAL A 490 -28.82 60.83 -59.39
N THR A 491 -29.09 59.67 -59.99
CA THR A 491 -28.07 58.66 -60.30
C THR A 491 -27.21 59.09 -61.49
N LYS A 492 -25.88 59.22 -61.30
CA LYS A 492 -24.92 59.58 -62.36
C LYS A 492 -24.76 58.49 -63.41
N THR A 493 -24.90 57.24 -63.00
CA THR A 493 -24.67 56.04 -63.81
C THR A 493 -25.74 55.00 -63.53
N GLN A 494 -25.91 54.05 -64.45
CA GLN A 494 -26.77 52.90 -64.22
C GLN A 494 -26.22 52.11 -63.02
N THR A 495 -27.09 51.82 -62.05
CA THR A 495 -26.69 51.20 -60.78
C THR A 495 -27.71 50.17 -60.31
N ILE A 496 -27.45 49.54 -59.18
CA ILE A 496 -28.36 48.64 -58.47
C ILE A 496 -28.24 48.94 -56.98
N LYS A 497 -29.33 48.77 -56.23
CA LYS A 497 -29.24 48.83 -54.77
C LYS A 497 -28.37 47.69 -54.26
N VAL A 498 -27.77 47.87 -53.10
CA VAL A 498 -27.01 46.81 -52.43
C VAL A 498 -27.41 46.70 -50.97
N ILE A 499 -27.16 45.54 -50.37
CA ILE A 499 -27.12 45.39 -48.90
C ILE A 499 -25.77 45.96 -48.43
N PRO A 500 -25.71 47.12 -47.74
CA PRO A 500 -24.45 47.86 -47.60
C PRO A 500 -23.34 47.12 -46.88
N ASN A 501 -23.67 46.28 -45.89
CA ASN A 501 -22.67 45.56 -45.12
C ASN A 501 -22.08 44.32 -45.85
N THR A 502 -22.70 43.85 -46.94
CA THR A 502 -22.20 42.71 -47.75
C THR A 502 -21.85 43.12 -49.19
N GLU A 503 -22.27 44.29 -49.62
CA GLU A 503 -22.24 44.78 -51.02
C GLU A 503 -22.98 43.86 -52.01
N GLN A 504 -23.86 42.98 -51.52
CA GLN A 504 -24.67 42.14 -52.39
C GLN A 504 -25.72 42.98 -53.12
N PRO A 505 -25.81 42.88 -54.47
CA PRO A 505 -26.85 43.56 -55.24
C PRO A 505 -28.26 43.14 -54.85
N THR A 506 -29.20 44.09 -54.81
CA THR A 506 -30.62 43.87 -54.48
C THR A 506 -31.52 44.48 -55.54
N GLY A 507 -32.56 43.74 -55.92
CA GLY A 507 -33.63 44.23 -56.77
C GLY A 507 -33.25 44.42 -58.24
N GLN A 508 -33.88 45.41 -58.88
CA GLN A 508 -33.75 45.70 -60.31
C GLN A 508 -32.75 46.82 -60.58
N ILE A 509 -32.25 46.85 -61.83
CA ILE A 509 -31.35 47.89 -62.33
C ILE A 509 -32.05 49.25 -62.29
N ILE A 510 -31.34 50.25 -61.78
CA ILE A 510 -31.75 51.66 -61.72
C ILE A 510 -31.03 52.41 -62.86
N PRO A 511 -31.76 52.96 -63.84
CA PRO A 511 -31.16 53.72 -64.95
C PRO A 511 -30.45 54.98 -64.47
N ALA A 512 -29.43 55.43 -65.21
CA ALA A 512 -28.84 56.76 -65.02
C ALA A 512 -29.90 57.86 -65.21
N GLY A 513 -29.79 58.96 -64.48
CA GLY A 513 -30.76 60.06 -64.50
C GLY A 513 -32.00 59.82 -63.64
N THR A 514 -32.10 58.70 -62.93
CA THR A 514 -33.23 58.44 -62.01
C THR A 514 -33.12 59.30 -60.76
N SER A 515 -34.14 60.11 -60.49
CA SER A 515 -34.26 60.97 -59.29
C SER A 515 -34.99 60.24 -58.16
N MET A 516 -34.39 60.21 -56.95
CA MET A 516 -34.96 59.57 -55.76
C MET A 516 -34.70 60.39 -54.50
N LYS A 517 -35.65 60.31 -53.55
CA LYS A 517 -35.53 60.96 -52.24
C LYS A 517 -34.81 60.03 -51.25
N TYR A 518 -33.73 60.51 -50.65
CA TYR A 518 -32.94 59.80 -49.64
C TYR A 518 -33.12 60.43 -48.26
N VAL A 519 -33.37 59.60 -47.25
CA VAL A 519 -33.76 60.04 -45.89
C VAL A 519 -32.86 59.52 -44.78
N SER A 520 -32.04 58.51 -45.06
CA SER A 520 -31.11 57.93 -44.10
C SER A 520 -29.83 57.49 -44.81
N LYS A 521 -28.73 57.43 -44.07
CA LYS A 521 -27.41 57.03 -44.55
C LYS A 521 -26.85 55.91 -43.68
N ILE A 522 -25.94 55.15 -44.23
CA ILE A 522 -25.12 54.19 -43.48
C ILE A 522 -23.68 54.31 -44.00
N ILE A 523 -22.71 54.28 -43.09
CA ILE A 523 -21.29 54.36 -43.43
C ILE A 523 -20.68 53.00 -43.18
N ILE A 524 -20.19 52.35 -44.24
CA ILE A 524 -19.52 51.04 -44.19
C ILE A 524 -18.08 51.22 -44.64
N ASN A 525 -17.13 51.00 -43.74
CA ASN A 525 -15.69 51.13 -44.00
C ASN A 525 -15.32 52.44 -44.73
N GLY A 526 -15.89 53.57 -44.28
CA GLY A 526 -15.67 54.89 -44.87
C GLY A 526 -16.50 55.20 -46.12
N ILE A 527 -17.18 54.22 -46.73
CA ILE A 527 -18.08 54.44 -47.87
C ILE A 527 -19.47 54.80 -47.35
N THR A 528 -20.02 55.91 -47.82
CA THR A 528 -21.39 56.32 -47.49
C THR A 528 -22.38 55.74 -48.48
N TYR A 529 -23.41 55.09 -47.95
CA TYR A 529 -24.55 54.58 -48.69
C TYR A 529 -25.81 55.32 -48.24
N LEU A 530 -26.68 55.68 -49.18
CA LEU A 530 -27.93 56.38 -48.92
C LEU A 530 -29.13 55.46 -49.18
N ARG A 531 -30.08 55.46 -48.24
CA ARG A 531 -31.32 54.69 -48.31
C ARG A 531 -32.49 55.61 -48.66
N THR A 532 -33.30 55.17 -49.62
CA THR A 532 -34.44 55.93 -50.11
C THR A 532 -35.55 56.05 -49.07
N ASP A 533 -36.44 57.03 -49.21
CA ASP A 533 -37.63 57.20 -48.36
C ASP A 533 -38.49 55.92 -48.34
N THR A 534 -38.75 55.35 -49.51
CA THR A 534 -39.53 54.12 -49.68
C THR A 534 -38.89 52.91 -48.98
N ASP A 535 -37.58 52.73 -49.12
CA ASP A 535 -36.85 51.63 -48.47
C ASP A 535 -36.79 51.83 -46.95
N SER A 536 -36.65 53.07 -46.50
CA SER A 536 -36.66 53.41 -45.07
C SER A 536 -38.01 53.13 -44.43
N GLN A 537 -39.12 53.50 -45.08
CA GLN A 537 -40.48 53.22 -44.62
C GLN A 537 -40.79 51.71 -44.59
N SER A 538 -40.25 50.96 -45.56
CA SER A 538 -40.40 49.51 -45.65
C SER A 538 -39.38 48.73 -44.80
N ASN A 539 -38.53 49.43 -44.03
CA ASN A 539 -37.41 48.88 -43.28
C ASN A 539 -36.51 47.91 -44.10
N LYS A 540 -36.34 48.20 -45.40
CA LYS A 540 -35.44 47.44 -46.27
C LYS A 540 -33.99 47.81 -45.98
N ASN A 541 -33.13 46.80 -45.93
CA ASN A 541 -31.68 46.99 -45.82
C ASN A 541 -31.05 47.09 -47.21
N GLU A 542 -31.48 48.11 -47.96
CA GLU A 542 -31.04 48.37 -49.33
C GLU A 542 -30.64 49.84 -49.46
N ALA A 543 -29.49 50.11 -50.08
CA ALA A 543 -29.01 51.47 -50.29
C ALA A 543 -28.13 51.58 -51.54
N ILE A 544 -27.85 52.81 -51.94
CA ILE A 544 -27.03 53.15 -53.11
C ILE A 544 -25.80 53.92 -52.62
N ARG A 545 -24.62 53.66 -53.18
CA ARG A 545 -23.42 54.41 -52.81
C ARG A 545 -23.59 55.90 -53.13
N TYR A 546 -23.12 56.77 -52.24
CA TYR A 546 -23.28 58.22 -52.37
C TYR A 546 -22.44 58.81 -53.51
N ASP A 547 -21.27 58.25 -53.81
CA ASP A 547 -20.34 58.75 -54.82
C ASP A 547 -20.91 58.74 -56.25
N ILE A 548 -21.85 57.83 -56.52
CA ILE A 548 -22.56 57.70 -57.80
C ILE A 548 -23.85 58.55 -57.88
N LEU A 549 -24.07 59.45 -56.91
CA LEU A 549 -25.21 60.38 -56.87
C LEU A 549 -24.75 61.83 -57.04
N GLU A 550 -25.58 62.67 -57.67
CA GLU A 550 -25.41 64.14 -57.78
C GLU A 550 -26.63 64.92 -57.31
#